data_AF-A0A8I7BCX2-F1
#
_entry.id   AF-A0A8I7BCX2-F1
#
_cell.length_a   1.000
_cell.length_b   1.000
_cell.length_c   1.000
_cell.angle_alpha   90.00
_cell.angle_beta   90.00
_cell.angle_gamma   90.00
#
_symmetry.space_group_name_H-M   'P 1'
#
loop_
_entity.id
_entity.type
_entity.pdbx_description
1 polymer ?
#
loop_
_entity_poly.entity_id
_entity_poly.type
_entity_poly.pdbx_seq_one_letter_code
_entity_poly.pdbx_strand_id
1 'polypeptide(L)'
;MVYEDESSNELSSLDISSSSDGMMYRIPASIDDEDYMGIENSTLDVCLEHGLPPERRVAFEGFETGRRFLVCAQPQERVMDLSYMKVNAHGAESSSSYVSVMQFEIDKKEAEIMEVKGKYSVLMNLAESQGRVIRTQKANHLKEKEKLSEENYNLKVQVDKLTKSEDKLNDDIVVLNLHIDGLKKGIQNLIKRRDEMKLQIADQLKALEKNEEKLKMIRDILDG
;
A
#
# COMPACT_ATOMS: atom_id res chain seq x y z
N MET A 1 -35.49 3.29 11.40
CA MET A 1 -34.89 1.99 11.77
C MET A 1 -34.44 2.13 13.20
N VAL A 2 -35.09 1.37 14.08
CA VAL A 2 -34.84 1.34 15.53
C VAL A 2 -33.62 0.46 15.73
N TYR A 3 -32.61 0.96 16.45
CA TYR A 3 -31.51 0.15 16.94
C TYR A 3 -31.91 -0.33 18.32
N GLU A 4 -32.15 -1.63 18.46
CA GLU A 4 -32.28 -2.28 19.77
C GLU A 4 -30.89 -2.73 20.22
N ASP A 5 -30.58 -2.35 21.45
CA ASP A 5 -29.34 -2.63 22.16
C ASP A 5 -29.71 -3.59 23.31
N GLU A 6 -29.36 -4.86 23.15
CA GLU A 6 -29.44 -5.95 24.13
C GLU A 6 -28.19 -6.80 23.89
N SER A 7 -27.43 -7.32 24.84
CA SER A 7 -27.63 -7.52 26.27
C SER A 7 -26.30 -8.01 26.87
N SER A 8 -26.07 -7.58 28.11
CA SER A 8 -25.18 -8.04 29.18
C SER A 8 -24.11 -9.14 29.00
N ASN A 9 -22.91 -8.78 29.49
CA ASN A 9 -22.02 -9.49 30.41
C ASN A 9 -22.23 -10.99 30.68
N GLU A 10 -21.24 -11.82 30.33
CA GLU A 10 -20.83 -12.95 31.18
C GLU A 10 -19.30 -13.09 31.17
N LEU A 11 -18.73 -13.06 32.38
CA LEU A 11 -17.36 -13.49 32.68
C LEU A 11 -17.19 -14.94 32.21
N SER A 12 -16.41 -15.16 31.16
CA SER A 12 -16.07 -16.51 30.74
C SER A 12 -14.61 -16.58 30.32
N SER A 13 -13.87 -17.39 31.08
CA SER A 13 -12.65 -18.11 30.70
C SER A 13 -11.47 -17.28 30.20
N LEU A 14 -10.40 -17.27 30.98
CA LEU A 14 -9.08 -16.80 30.54
C LEU A 14 -8.56 -17.68 29.41
N ASP A 15 -8.84 -17.27 28.17
CA ASP A 15 -8.35 -17.90 26.97
C ASP A 15 -6.89 -17.52 26.74
N ILE A 16 -5.96 -18.36 27.24
CA ILE A 16 -4.54 -18.22 26.92
C ILE A 16 -4.33 -18.82 25.53
N SER A 17 -4.41 -17.98 24.51
CA SER A 17 -4.14 -18.36 23.12
C SER A 17 -2.63 -18.44 22.89
N SER A 18 -2.07 -19.66 22.89
CA SER A 18 -0.72 -19.90 22.37
C SER A 18 -0.80 -20.29 20.90
N SER A 19 -0.18 -19.48 20.04
CA SER A 19 -0.19 -19.62 18.59
C SER A 19 0.72 -20.76 18.13
N SER A 20 0.14 -21.96 17.99
CA SER A 20 0.57 -23.04 17.09
C SER A 20 -0.41 -24.21 17.22
N ASP A 21 -1.19 -24.47 16.17
CA ASP A 21 -2.34 -25.39 16.05
C ASP A 21 -3.60 -25.00 16.84
N GLY A 22 -4.69 -24.73 16.10
CA GLY A 22 -5.97 -24.20 16.58
C GLY A 22 -6.80 -25.17 17.40
N MET A 23 -6.25 -25.68 18.51
CA MET A 23 -7.00 -26.40 19.54
C MET A 23 -7.07 -25.54 20.81
N MET A 24 -8.28 -25.09 21.14
CA MET A 24 -8.57 -24.32 22.34
C MET A 24 -8.51 -25.24 23.57
N TYR A 25 -7.41 -25.21 24.32
CA TYR A 25 -7.27 -26.01 25.54
C TYR A 25 -8.05 -25.38 26.69
N ARG A 26 -9.31 -25.80 26.89
CA ARG A 26 -10.08 -25.53 28.11
C ARG A 26 -9.80 -26.63 29.11
N ILE A 27 -9.17 -26.34 30.25
CA ILE A 27 -9.01 -27.30 31.35
C ILE A 27 -10.40 -27.54 31.96
N PRO A 28 -11.00 -28.74 31.84
CA PRO A 28 -12.25 -29.05 32.52
C PRO A 28 -11.96 -29.27 34.02
N ALA A 29 -12.86 -28.83 34.89
CA ALA A 29 -12.80 -29.16 36.32
C ALA A 29 -12.82 -30.70 36.49
N SER A 30 -12.08 -31.23 37.47
CA SER A 30 -12.09 -32.65 37.81
C SER A 30 -13.53 -33.12 38.02
N ILE A 31 -14.00 -34.01 37.14
CA ILE A 31 -15.30 -34.67 37.34
C ILE A 31 -15.03 -35.83 38.30
N ASP A 32 -15.25 -35.58 39.58
CA ASP A 32 -15.42 -36.65 40.55
C ASP A 32 -16.71 -37.40 40.18
N ASP A 33 -16.58 -38.62 39.66
CA ASP A 33 -17.70 -39.52 39.38
C ASP A 33 -18.11 -40.18 40.70
N GLU A 34 -18.83 -39.42 41.54
CA GLU A 34 -19.32 -39.88 42.86
C GLU A 34 -20.15 -41.16 42.73
N ASP A 35 -20.85 -41.35 41.61
CA ASP A 35 -21.69 -42.53 41.36
C ASP A 35 -20.88 -43.82 41.15
N TYR A 36 -19.58 -43.74 40.86
CA TYR A 36 -18.71 -44.91 40.71
C TYR A 36 -17.89 -45.24 41.98
N MET A 37 -17.70 -44.28 42.88
CA MET A 37 -16.87 -44.43 44.08
C MET A 37 -17.64 -45.17 45.19
N GLY A 38 -16.97 -46.06 45.93
CA GLY A 38 -17.57 -46.75 47.08
C GLY A 38 -17.14 -48.21 47.23
N ILE A 39 -17.62 -48.86 48.29
CA ILE A 39 -17.32 -50.27 48.56
C ILE A 39 -18.04 -51.16 47.54
N GLU A 40 -17.28 -51.99 46.84
CA GLU A 40 -17.81 -52.97 45.89
C GLU A 40 -18.44 -54.14 46.65
N ASN A 41 -19.77 -54.23 46.62
CA ASN A 41 -20.53 -55.30 47.29
C ASN A 41 -21.09 -56.34 46.30
N SER A 42 -20.89 -56.17 44.98
CA SER A 42 -21.49 -57.04 43.97
C SER A 42 -20.64 -58.26 43.59
N THR A 43 -19.34 -58.23 43.93
CA THR A 43 -18.39 -59.32 43.71
C THR A 43 -18.01 -59.98 45.04
N LEU A 44 -17.92 -61.31 45.08
CA LEU A 44 -17.46 -62.08 46.25
C LEU A 44 -15.95 -61.94 46.54
N ASP A 45 -15.26 -61.07 45.79
CA ASP A 45 -13.83 -60.85 45.92
C ASP A 45 -13.54 -59.94 47.11
N VAL A 46 -12.68 -60.40 48.02
CA VAL A 46 -12.14 -59.62 49.14
C VAL A 46 -10.64 -59.42 48.96
N CYS A 47 -10.09 -58.36 49.54
CA CYS A 47 -8.64 -58.18 49.59
C CYS A 47 -7.99 -59.39 50.28
N LEU A 48 -7.07 -60.07 49.60
CA LEU A 48 -6.44 -61.29 50.11
C LEU A 48 -5.64 -61.08 51.41
N GLU A 49 -5.10 -59.88 51.64
CA GLU A 49 -4.35 -59.58 52.86
C GLU A 49 -5.25 -59.21 54.04
N HIS A 50 -6.33 -58.47 53.80
CA HIS A 50 -7.13 -57.84 54.87
C HIS A 50 -8.54 -58.41 55.01
N GLY A 51 -9.00 -59.25 54.08
CA GLY A 51 -10.34 -59.87 54.09
C GLY A 51 -11.50 -58.90 53.91
N LEU A 52 -11.24 -57.63 53.59
CA LEU A 52 -12.25 -56.59 53.40
C LEU A 52 -12.69 -56.49 51.94
N PRO A 53 -13.95 -56.10 51.66
CA PRO A 53 -14.39 -55.84 50.30
C PRO A 53 -13.55 -54.72 49.69
N PRO A 54 -13.20 -54.82 48.39
CA PRO A 54 -12.43 -53.79 47.73
C PRO A 54 -13.23 -52.50 47.57
N GLU A 55 -12.52 -51.39 47.49
CA GLU A 55 -13.07 -50.07 47.26
C GLU A 55 -12.85 -49.68 45.79
N ARG A 56 -13.91 -49.22 45.12
CA ARG A 56 -13.82 -48.65 43.77
C ARG A 56 -13.19 -47.28 43.86
N ARG A 57 -12.07 -47.09 43.15
CA ARG A 57 -11.44 -45.79 42.96
C ARG A 57 -11.11 -45.54 41.50
N VAL A 58 -11.17 -44.29 41.11
CA VAL A 58 -10.73 -43.83 39.78
C VAL A 58 -9.39 -43.14 39.95
N ALA A 59 -8.38 -43.55 39.18
CA ALA A 59 -7.16 -42.77 39.04
C ALA A 59 -7.15 -42.13 37.66
N PHE A 60 -6.94 -40.81 37.63
CA PHE A 60 -6.86 -40.06 36.38
C PHE A 60 -5.40 -39.86 35.97
N GLU A 61 -5.09 -40.27 34.75
CA GLU A 61 -3.90 -39.82 34.03
C GLU A 61 -4.37 -39.26 32.68
N GLY A 62 -4.63 -37.95 32.62
CA GLY A 62 -4.93 -37.24 31.37
C GLY A 62 -6.37 -37.32 30.83
N PHE A 63 -6.59 -36.61 29.72
CA PHE A 63 -7.86 -36.06 29.23
C PHE A 63 -8.94 -37.10 28.82
N GLU A 64 -8.61 -38.39 28.61
CA GLU A 64 -9.56 -39.36 28.02
C GLU A 64 -9.52 -40.80 28.58
N THR A 65 -8.78 -41.11 29.65
CA THR A 65 -8.89 -42.47 30.26
C THR A 65 -8.76 -42.43 31.78
N GLY A 66 -9.85 -42.12 32.49
CA GLY A 66 -9.95 -42.49 33.90
C GLY A 66 -9.95 -44.01 34.01
N ARG A 67 -8.89 -44.60 34.57
CA ARG A 67 -8.85 -46.06 34.80
C ARG A 67 -9.50 -46.36 36.14
N ARG A 68 -10.51 -47.23 36.10
CA ARG A 68 -11.28 -47.69 37.26
C ARG A 68 -10.56 -48.91 37.85
N PHE A 69 -10.20 -48.83 39.13
CA PHE A 69 -9.50 -49.90 39.84
C PHE A 69 -10.20 -50.25 41.15
N LEU A 70 -10.05 -51.51 41.56
CA LEU A 70 -10.40 -51.99 42.89
C LEU A 70 -9.16 -51.95 43.77
N VAL A 71 -9.21 -51.22 44.87
CA VAL A 71 -8.10 -51.09 45.83
C VAL A 71 -8.51 -51.62 47.21
N CYS A 72 -7.52 -51.96 48.04
CA CYS A 72 -7.80 -52.32 49.43
C CYS A 72 -8.31 -51.09 50.20
N ALA A 73 -9.41 -51.26 50.93
CA ALA A 73 -10.02 -50.20 51.74
C ALA A 73 -9.18 -49.80 52.98
N GLN A 74 -8.09 -50.52 53.30
CA GLN A 74 -7.24 -50.17 54.44
C GLN A 74 -6.23 -49.05 54.06
N PRO A 75 -6.19 -47.93 54.80
CA PRO A 75 -5.18 -46.90 54.57
C PRO A 75 -3.79 -47.41 54.96
N GLN A 76 -2.90 -47.52 53.97
CA GLN A 76 -1.49 -47.79 54.22
C GLN A 76 -0.80 -46.49 54.67
N GLU A 77 -0.42 -46.39 55.94
CA GLU A 77 0.46 -45.32 56.43
C GLU A 77 1.81 -45.41 55.71
N ARG A 78 2.03 -44.57 54.69
CA ARG A 78 3.33 -44.46 54.02
C ARG A 78 4.30 -43.68 54.91
N VAL A 79 5.02 -44.38 55.77
CA VAL A 79 6.20 -43.84 56.45
C VAL A 79 7.32 -43.73 55.41
N MET A 80 7.67 -42.51 55.00
CA MET A 80 8.81 -42.26 54.11
C MET A 80 10.10 -42.60 54.84
N ASP A 81 10.78 -43.67 54.43
CA ASP A 81 12.07 -44.07 54.98
C ASP A 81 13.17 -43.07 54.56
N LEU A 82 13.71 -42.31 55.52
CA LEU A 82 14.77 -41.31 55.32
C LEU A 82 16.17 -41.93 55.07
N SER A 83 16.25 -43.25 54.89
CA SER A 83 17.50 -43.98 54.65
C SER A 83 18.17 -43.66 53.29
N TYR A 84 17.46 -43.03 52.35
CA TYR A 84 17.98 -42.69 51.01
C TYR A 84 18.89 -41.43 50.97
N MET A 85 19.03 -40.68 52.07
CA MET A 85 19.83 -39.45 52.10
C MET A 85 21.26 -39.60 52.65
N LYS A 86 21.76 -40.83 52.79
CA LYS A 86 23.16 -41.08 53.22
C LYS A 86 24.05 -41.53 52.06
N VAL A 87 24.15 -40.69 51.03
CA VAL A 87 25.13 -40.86 49.94
C VAL A 87 26.30 -39.90 50.14
N ASN A 88 27.42 -40.46 50.61
CA ASN A 88 28.82 -40.11 50.36
C ASN A 88 29.25 -38.62 50.38
N ALA A 89 29.94 -38.23 51.46
CA ALA A 89 30.81 -37.05 51.52
C ALA A 89 32.05 -37.11 50.58
N HIS A 90 32.14 -38.11 49.70
CA HIS A 90 33.14 -38.24 48.63
C HIS A 90 32.61 -37.78 47.24
N GLY A 91 31.37 -37.28 47.15
CA GLY A 91 30.78 -36.77 45.90
C GLY A 91 30.88 -35.26 45.67
N ALA A 92 31.42 -34.50 46.63
CA ALA A 92 31.49 -33.04 46.56
C ALA A 92 32.37 -32.53 45.40
N GLU A 93 33.45 -33.23 45.06
CA GLU A 93 34.35 -32.86 43.96
C GLU A 93 33.73 -33.16 42.57
N SER A 94 32.99 -34.27 42.46
CA SER A 94 32.29 -34.64 41.22
C SER A 94 31.15 -33.66 40.91
N SER A 95 30.39 -33.25 41.93
CA SER A 95 29.34 -32.22 41.81
C SER A 95 29.91 -30.84 41.46
N SER A 96 31.06 -30.47 42.03
CA SER A 96 31.74 -29.20 41.74
C SER A 96 32.19 -29.08 40.27
N SER A 97 32.65 -30.18 39.66
CA SER A 97 33.02 -30.24 38.24
C SER A 97 31.84 -29.92 37.32
N TYR A 98 30.67 -30.55 37.53
CA TYR A 98 29.49 -30.28 36.69
C TYR A 98 28.98 -28.85 36.84
N VAL A 99 28.99 -28.30 38.05
CA VAL A 99 28.62 -26.90 38.29
C VAL A 99 29.55 -25.94 37.56
N SER A 100 30.86 -26.22 37.52
CA SER A 100 31.82 -25.37 36.79
C SER A 100 31.61 -25.36 35.28
N VAL A 101 31.24 -26.51 34.69
CA VAL A 101 30.92 -26.62 33.25
C VAL A 101 29.66 -25.84 32.93
N MET A 102 28.61 -25.97 33.74
CA MET A 102 27.36 -25.21 33.56
C MET A 102 27.61 -23.71 33.69
N GLN A 103 28.42 -23.27 34.65
CA GLN A 103 28.74 -21.86 34.82
C GLN A 103 29.47 -21.29 33.60
N PHE A 104 30.43 -22.03 33.04
CA PHE A 104 31.11 -21.62 31.81
C PHE A 104 30.14 -21.51 30.62
N GLU A 105 29.19 -22.44 30.47
CA GLU A 105 28.17 -22.36 29.43
C GLU A 105 27.22 -21.18 29.62
N ILE A 106 26.84 -20.87 30.87
CA ILE A 106 26.04 -19.69 31.22
C ILE A 106 26.79 -18.42 30.82
N ASP A 107 28.04 -18.26 31.25
CA ASP A 107 28.85 -17.07 30.96
C ASP A 107 29.02 -16.88 29.44
N LYS A 108 29.22 -17.98 28.70
CA LYS A 108 29.25 -17.96 27.24
C LYS A 108 27.92 -17.48 26.64
N LYS A 109 26.79 -17.99 27.14
CA LYS A 109 25.45 -17.60 26.66
C LYS A 109 25.12 -16.15 27.00
N GLU A 110 25.54 -15.66 28.16
CA GLU A 110 25.38 -14.25 28.54
C GLU A 110 26.17 -13.32 27.61
N ALA A 111 27.39 -13.70 27.24
CA ALA A 111 28.18 -12.96 26.24
C ALA A 111 27.48 -12.93 24.86
N GLU A 112 26.97 -14.07 24.39
CA GLU A 112 26.17 -14.15 23.15
C GLU A 112 24.92 -13.26 23.21
N ILE A 113 24.20 -13.24 24.34
CA ILE A 113 23.02 -12.39 24.55
C ILE A 113 23.38 -10.90 24.51
N MET A 114 24.50 -10.49 25.13
CA MET A 114 24.96 -9.11 25.07
C MET A 114 25.29 -8.68 23.64
N GLU A 115 25.97 -9.53 22.87
CA GLU A 115 26.28 -9.26 21.46
C GLU A 115 25.00 -9.10 20.62
N VAL A 116 24.04 -10.01 20.77
CA VAL A 116 22.75 -9.96 20.06
C VAL A 116 21.96 -8.71 20.42
N LYS A 117 21.91 -8.32 21.70
CA LYS A 117 21.27 -7.07 22.13
C LYS A 117 21.91 -5.84 21.48
N GLY A 118 23.25 -5.82 21.37
CA GLY A 118 23.98 -4.77 20.66
C GLY A 118 23.58 -4.69 19.18
N LYS A 119 23.56 -5.82 18.47
CA LYS A 119 23.12 -5.91 17.07
C LYS A 119 21.68 -5.44 16.89
N TYR A 120 20.78 -5.84 17.79
CA TYR A 120 19.37 -5.43 17.76
C TYR A 120 19.20 -3.91 17.91
N SER A 121 19.95 -3.28 18.83
CA SER A 121 19.94 -1.83 19.01
C SER A 121 20.36 -1.09 17.74
N VAL A 122 21.45 -1.54 17.11
CA VAL A 122 21.91 -0.96 15.83
C VAL A 122 20.85 -1.11 14.74
N LEU A 123 20.23 -2.28 14.63
CA LEU A 123 19.19 -2.55 13.64
C LEU A 123 17.96 -1.63 13.82
N MET A 124 17.50 -1.42 15.06
CA MET A 124 16.37 -0.51 15.30
C MET A 124 16.69 0.93 14.93
N ASN A 125 17.85 1.43 15.32
CA ASN A 125 18.29 2.78 14.93
C ASN A 125 18.37 2.93 13.41
N LEU A 126 18.88 1.91 12.70
CA LEU A 126 18.94 1.91 11.25
C LEU A 126 17.54 1.94 10.63
N ALA A 127 16.64 1.06 11.07
CA ALA A 127 15.27 0.99 10.57
C ALA A 127 14.52 2.30 10.79
N GLU A 128 14.68 2.92 11.95
CA GLU A 128 14.11 4.24 12.23
C GLU A 128 14.68 5.34 11.33
N SER A 129 16.00 5.38 11.15
CA SER A 129 16.66 6.38 10.32
C SER A 129 16.25 6.26 8.86
N GLN A 130 16.19 5.03 8.33
CA GLN A 130 15.71 4.74 6.98
C GLN A 130 14.24 5.15 6.83
N GLY A 131 13.40 4.81 7.82
CA GLY A 131 12.00 5.21 7.84
C GLY A 131 11.81 6.73 7.80
N ARG A 132 12.66 7.49 8.50
CA ARG A 132 12.68 8.96 8.42
C ARG A 132 13.02 9.45 7.02
N VAL A 133 14.13 8.96 6.45
CA VAL A 133 14.58 9.36 5.10
C VAL A 133 13.51 9.06 4.04
N ILE A 134 12.93 7.86 4.06
CA ILE A 134 11.89 7.43 3.11
C ILE A 134 10.66 8.35 3.22
N ARG A 135 10.20 8.66 4.43
CA ARG A 135 9.06 9.56 4.64
C ARG A 135 9.35 10.97 4.10
N THR A 136 10.52 11.52 4.38
CA THR A 136 10.91 12.84 3.89
C THR A 136 10.99 12.88 2.37
N GLN A 137 11.64 11.88 1.75
CA GLN A 137 11.72 11.79 0.29
C GLN A 137 10.34 11.67 -0.34
N LYS A 138 9.46 10.82 0.21
CA LYS A 138 8.07 10.68 -0.27
C LYS A 138 7.31 12.01 -0.22
N ALA A 139 7.43 12.77 0.86
CA ALA A 139 6.77 14.06 1.00
C ALA A 139 7.30 15.09 -0.01
N ASN A 140 8.61 15.13 -0.24
CA ASN A 140 9.22 16.02 -1.23
C ASN A 140 8.78 15.68 -2.65
N HIS A 141 8.81 14.40 -3.02
CA HIS A 141 8.36 13.95 -4.34
C HIS A 141 6.88 14.30 -4.59
N LEU A 142 6.02 14.19 -3.58
CA LEU A 142 4.61 14.54 -3.72
C LEU A 142 4.42 16.04 -3.99
N LYS A 143 5.12 16.90 -3.23
CA LYS A 143 5.08 18.36 -3.45
C LYS A 143 5.58 18.75 -4.83
N GLU A 144 6.69 18.16 -5.28
CA GLU A 144 7.23 18.44 -6.61
C GLU A 144 6.29 17.96 -7.72
N LYS A 145 5.67 16.79 -7.54
CA LYS A 145 4.66 16.27 -8.48
C LYS A 145 3.44 17.20 -8.58
N GLU A 146 2.94 17.71 -7.46
CA GLU A 146 1.82 18.67 -7.46
C GLU A 146 2.19 19.96 -8.19
N LYS A 147 3.37 20.53 -7.90
CA LYS A 147 3.87 21.73 -8.58
C LYS A 147 4.01 21.53 -10.09
N LEU A 148 4.62 20.42 -10.51
CA LEU A 148 4.77 20.08 -11.94
C LEU A 148 3.41 19.85 -12.62
N SER A 149 2.43 19.32 -11.90
CA SER A 149 1.07 19.13 -12.44
C SER A 149 0.38 20.48 -12.68
N GLU A 150 0.53 21.43 -11.76
CA GLU A 150 -0.03 22.77 -11.90
C GLU A 150 0.65 23.55 -13.04
N GLU A 151 1.98 23.51 -13.10
CA GLU A 151 2.74 24.15 -14.18
C GLU A 151 2.37 23.57 -15.56
N ASN A 152 2.22 22.24 -15.68
CA ASN A 152 1.79 21.61 -16.92
C ASN A 152 0.37 22.03 -17.33
N TYR A 153 -0.55 22.15 -16.38
CA TYR A 153 -1.89 22.64 -16.65
C TYR A 153 -1.85 24.09 -17.18
N ASN A 154 -1.08 24.96 -16.53
CA ASN A 154 -0.93 26.35 -16.94
C ASN A 154 -0.29 26.47 -18.33
N LEU A 155 0.73 25.67 -18.63
CA LEU A 155 1.34 25.60 -19.96
C LEU A 155 0.33 25.13 -21.01
N LYS A 156 -0.50 24.13 -20.69
CA LYS A 156 -1.57 23.66 -21.60
C LYS A 156 -2.53 24.78 -21.95
N VAL A 157 -3.00 25.53 -20.95
CA VAL A 157 -3.90 26.69 -21.16
C VAL A 157 -3.25 27.77 -22.03
N GLN A 158 -1.95 28.02 -21.88
CA GLN A 158 -1.24 29.00 -22.70
C GLN A 158 -1.10 28.52 -24.16
N VAL A 159 -0.77 27.25 -24.36
CA VAL A 159 -0.72 26.64 -25.70
C VAL A 159 -2.07 26.77 -26.40
N ASP A 160 -3.17 26.43 -25.73
CA ASP A 160 -4.51 26.52 -26.32
C ASP A 160 -4.89 27.96 -26.71
N LYS A 161 -4.44 28.96 -25.93
CA LYS A 161 -4.65 30.38 -26.27
C LYS A 161 -3.84 30.78 -27.50
N LEU A 162 -2.58 30.34 -27.58
CA LEU A 162 -1.71 30.62 -28.72
C LEU A 162 -2.23 29.97 -30.00
N THR A 163 -2.66 28.71 -29.94
CA THR A 163 -3.28 28.01 -31.08
C THR A 163 -4.49 28.79 -31.60
N LYS A 164 -5.39 29.25 -30.73
CA LYS A 164 -6.55 30.06 -31.15
C LYS A 164 -6.16 31.41 -31.77
N SER A 165 -5.06 32.01 -31.33
CA SER A 165 -4.58 33.26 -31.94
C SER A 165 -3.92 33.02 -33.30
N GLU A 166 -3.23 31.89 -33.46
CA GLU A 166 -2.63 31.45 -34.71
C GLU A 166 -3.70 31.17 -35.76
N ASP A 167 -4.77 30.45 -35.40
CA ASP A 167 -5.91 30.18 -36.29
C ASP A 167 -6.53 31.48 -36.83
N LYS A 168 -6.75 32.47 -35.95
CA LYS A 168 -7.29 33.79 -36.37
C LYS A 168 -6.36 34.53 -37.32
N LEU A 169 -5.06 34.50 -37.05
CA LEU A 169 -4.08 35.14 -37.93
C LEU A 169 -4.03 34.45 -39.30
N ASN A 170 -4.18 33.12 -39.35
CA ASN A 170 -4.28 32.38 -40.59
C ASN A 170 -5.55 32.77 -41.38
N ASP A 171 -6.69 32.91 -40.72
CA ASP A 171 -7.93 33.40 -41.33
C ASP A 171 -7.74 34.82 -41.90
N ASP A 172 -7.13 35.73 -41.14
CA ASP A 172 -6.85 37.10 -41.58
C ASP A 172 -5.91 37.13 -42.80
N ILE A 173 -4.88 36.27 -42.83
CA ILE A 173 -3.98 36.12 -43.99
C ILE A 173 -4.76 35.69 -45.24
N VAL A 174 -5.70 34.74 -45.11
CA VAL A 174 -6.54 34.30 -46.24
C VAL A 174 -7.37 35.48 -46.76
N VAL A 175 -8.00 36.26 -45.88
CA VAL A 175 -8.79 37.44 -46.25
C VAL A 175 -7.93 38.48 -46.96
N LEU A 176 -6.73 38.77 -46.44
CA LEU A 176 -5.80 39.73 -47.05
C LEU A 176 -5.37 39.28 -48.45
N ASN A 177 -5.11 38.00 -48.66
CA ASN A 177 -4.76 37.47 -49.98
C ASN A 177 -5.91 37.67 -50.99
N LEU A 178 -7.17 37.43 -50.59
CA LEU A 178 -8.34 37.68 -51.43
C LEU A 178 -8.47 39.16 -51.80
N HIS A 179 -8.23 40.07 -50.84
CA HIS A 179 -8.24 41.51 -51.11
C HIS A 179 -7.12 41.92 -52.09
N ILE A 180 -5.91 41.39 -51.92
CA ILE A 180 -4.78 41.64 -52.83
C ILE A 180 -5.12 41.17 -54.25
N ASP A 181 -5.73 40.01 -54.41
CA ASP A 181 -6.16 39.50 -55.72
C ASP A 181 -7.23 40.40 -56.36
N GLY A 182 -8.18 40.91 -55.56
CA GLY A 182 -9.17 41.88 -56.00
C GLY A 182 -8.52 43.17 -56.52
N LEU A 183 -7.58 43.74 -55.75
CA LEU A 183 -6.82 44.93 -56.14
C LEU A 183 -6.00 44.69 -57.41
N LYS A 184 -5.34 43.54 -57.52
CA LYS A 184 -4.56 43.15 -58.70
C LYS A 184 -5.42 43.11 -59.95
N LYS A 185 -6.64 42.54 -59.88
CA LYS A 185 -7.62 42.55 -60.97
C LYS A 185 -8.05 43.98 -61.32
N GLY A 186 -8.32 44.82 -60.31
CA GLY A 186 -8.66 46.23 -60.50
C GLY A 186 -7.56 47.01 -61.25
N ILE A 187 -6.31 46.84 -60.85
CA ILE A 187 -5.15 47.44 -61.50
C ILE A 187 -5.05 46.99 -62.96
N GLN A 188 -5.22 45.70 -63.25
CA GLN A 188 -5.19 45.17 -64.62
C GLN A 188 -6.27 45.80 -65.50
N ASN A 189 -7.48 46.01 -64.97
CA ASN A 189 -8.56 46.67 -65.70
C ASN A 189 -8.25 48.15 -65.97
N LEU A 190 -7.69 48.87 -65.00
CA LEU A 190 -7.28 50.27 -65.18
C LEU A 190 -6.15 50.40 -66.22
N ILE A 191 -5.19 49.47 -66.22
CA ILE A 191 -4.13 49.39 -67.23
C ILE A 191 -4.73 49.26 -68.63
N LYS A 192 -5.63 48.29 -68.84
CA LYS A 192 -6.30 48.07 -70.14
C LYS A 192 -7.03 49.33 -70.61
N ARG A 193 -7.86 49.94 -69.74
CA ARG A 193 -8.62 51.15 -70.08
C ARG A 193 -7.73 52.34 -70.38
N ARG A 194 -6.61 52.50 -69.66
CA ARG A 194 -5.61 53.53 -69.96
C ARG A 194 -5.02 53.34 -71.36
N ASP A 195 -4.69 52.11 -71.72
CA ASP A 195 -4.07 51.83 -73.02
C ASP A 195 -5.07 52.02 -74.18
N GLU A 196 -6.35 51.69 -73.97
CA GLU A 196 -7.45 52.04 -74.88
C GLU A 196 -7.61 53.55 -75.06
N MET A 197 -7.60 54.33 -73.96
CA MET A 197 -7.69 55.78 -74.03
C MET A 197 -6.50 56.40 -74.77
N LYS A 198 -5.28 55.86 -74.61
CA LYS A 198 -4.11 56.31 -75.37
C LYS A 198 -4.31 56.13 -76.88
N LEU A 199 -4.89 55.00 -77.31
CA LEU A 199 -5.21 54.77 -78.71
C LEU A 199 -6.25 55.78 -79.22
N GLN A 200 -7.31 56.01 -78.46
CA GLN A 200 -8.35 57.00 -78.82
C GLN A 200 -7.78 58.42 -78.96
N ILE A 201 -6.89 58.83 -78.05
CA ILE A 201 -6.21 60.14 -78.12
C ILE A 201 -5.35 60.22 -79.39
N ALA A 202 -4.61 59.16 -79.74
CA ALA A 202 -3.79 59.14 -80.94
C ALA A 202 -4.63 59.31 -82.23
N ASP A 203 -5.81 58.68 -82.29
CA ASP A 203 -6.72 58.82 -83.42
C ASP A 203 -7.30 60.23 -83.51
N GLN A 204 -7.66 60.84 -82.38
CA GLN A 204 -8.14 62.21 -82.32
C GLN A 204 -7.06 63.23 -82.75
N LEU A 205 -5.80 63.03 -82.35
CA LEU A 205 -4.69 63.88 -82.77
C LEU A 205 -4.48 63.83 -84.30
N LYS A 206 -4.50 62.64 -84.91
CA LYS A 206 -4.42 62.52 -86.38
C LYS A 206 -5.60 63.20 -87.09
N ALA A 207 -6.80 63.13 -86.51
CA ALA A 207 -7.96 63.82 -87.06
C ALA A 207 -7.84 65.34 -86.94
N LEU A 208 -7.27 65.83 -85.83
CA LEU A 208 -6.97 67.25 -85.62
C LEU A 208 -5.96 67.77 -86.66
N GLU A 209 -4.83 67.08 -86.84
CA GLU A 209 -3.81 67.44 -87.85
C GLU A 209 -4.41 67.59 -89.25
N LYS A 210 -5.24 66.63 -89.68
CA LYS A 210 -5.96 66.71 -90.97
C LYS A 210 -6.91 67.90 -91.05
N ASN A 211 -7.57 68.26 -89.95
CA ASN A 211 -8.47 69.40 -89.92
C ASN A 211 -7.69 70.72 -89.96
N GLU A 212 -6.54 70.81 -89.31
CA GLU A 212 -5.63 71.96 -89.40
C GLU A 212 -5.12 72.17 -90.83
N GLU A 213 -4.73 71.11 -91.53
CA GLU A 213 -4.35 71.18 -92.96
C GLU A 213 -5.50 71.70 -93.83
N LYS A 214 -6.73 71.21 -93.63
CA LYS A 214 -7.92 71.69 -94.34
C LYS A 214 -8.19 73.16 -94.08
N LEU A 215 -8.09 73.61 -92.83
CA LEU A 215 -8.28 75.02 -92.48
C LEU A 215 -7.22 75.92 -93.13
N LYS A 216 -5.97 75.44 -93.23
CA LYS A 216 -4.92 76.15 -93.96
C LYS A 216 -5.26 76.32 -95.44
N MET A 217 -5.67 75.23 -96.12
CA MET A 217 -6.11 75.30 -97.52
C MET A 217 -7.27 76.29 -97.73
N ILE A 218 -8.26 76.29 -96.82
CA ILE A 218 -9.38 77.24 -96.89
C ILE A 218 -8.89 78.68 -96.73
N ARG A 219 -7.96 78.94 -95.79
CA ARG A 219 -7.39 80.28 -95.59
C ARG A 219 -6.64 80.75 -96.83
N ASP A 220 -5.80 79.88 -97.41
CA ASP A 220 -5.05 80.19 -98.63
C ASP A 220 -5.97 80.54 -99.82
N ILE A 221 -7.17 79.93 -99.90
CA ILE A 221 -8.20 80.26 -100.91
C ILE A 221 -8.86 81.62 -100.64
N LEU A 222 -9.06 81.98 -99.37
CA LEU A 222 -9.74 83.24 -99.01
C LEU A 222 -8.82 84.47 -99.11
N ASP A 223 -7.51 84.28 -98.93
CA ASP A 223 -6.51 85.36 -98.89
C ASP A 223 -5.83 85.64 -100.26
N GLY A 224 -6.05 84.78 -101.28
CA GLY A 224 -5.46 84.90 -102.63
C GLY A 224 -6.43 85.43 -103.68
#